data_AF-A0A4R5CM88-F1
#
_entry.id   AF-A0A4R5CM88-F1
#
_cell.length_a   1.000
_cell.length_b   1.000
_cell.length_c   1.000
_cell.angle_alpha   90.00
_cell.angle_beta   90.00
_cell.angle_gamma   90.00
#
_symmetry.space_group_name_H-M   'P 1'
#
loop_
_entity.id
_entity.type
_entity.pdbx_description
1 polymer ?
#
loop_
_entity_poly.entity_id
_entity_poly.type
_entity_poly.pdbx_seq_one_letter_code
_entity_poly.pdbx_strand_id
1 'polypeptide(L)' 'MAEGLANPDTAGRLVVTETAVSKHIRSIFAKLGLAPGDAGHRRVLAVLAYLNS' A
#
# COMPACT_ATOMS: atom_id res chain seq x y z
N MET A 1 -3.04 6.72 -1.72
CA MET A 1 -1.88 6.65 -0.79
C MET A 1 -0.65 7.37 -1.32
N ALA A 2 -0.32 7.32 -2.63
CA ALA A 2 0.62 8.27 -3.26
C ALA A 2 -0.09 9.53 -3.80
N GLU A 3 -1.31 9.38 -4.33
CA GLU A 3 -2.20 10.49 -4.72
C GLU A 3 -3.16 10.93 -3.59
N GLY A 4 -2.94 10.51 -2.33
CA GLY A 4 -3.88 10.82 -1.22
C GLY A 4 -5.16 9.98 -1.15
N LEU A 5 -5.46 9.15 -2.16
CA LEU A 5 -6.65 8.29 -2.19
C LEU A 5 -6.68 7.22 -1.10
N ALA A 6 -7.86 6.96 -0.53
CA ALA A 6 -8.07 5.87 0.43
C ALA A 6 -8.22 4.52 -0.29
N ASN A 7 -8.09 3.42 0.45
CA ASN A 7 -8.26 2.06 -0.09
C ASN A 7 -9.63 1.84 -0.76
N PRO A 8 -10.76 2.36 -0.23
CA PRO A 8 -12.06 2.24 -0.87
C PRO A 8 -12.12 2.95 -2.23
N ASP A 9 -11.52 4.13 -2.35
CA ASP A 9 -11.47 4.88 -3.62
C ASP A 9 -10.65 4.14 -4.67
N THR A 10 -9.53 3.56 -4.24
CA THR A 10 -8.66 2.74 -5.09
C THR A 10 -9.36 1.47 -5.54
N ALA A 11 -10.10 0.83 -4.63
CA ALA A 11 -10.91 -0.35 -4.93
C ALA A 11 -12.01 -0.04 -5.95
N GLY A 12 -12.70 1.09 -5.78
CA GLY A 12 -13.73 1.57 -6.72
C GLY A 12 -13.18 1.87 -8.11
N ARG A 13 -12.01 2.52 -8.20
CA ARG A 13 -11.35 2.80 -9.49
C ARG A 13 -10.88 1.56 -10.22
N LEU A 14 -10.39 0.56 -9.48
CA LEU A 14 -9.88 -0.68 -10.04
C LEU A 14 -10.95 -1.76 -10.20
N VAL A 15 -12.19 -1.50 -9.79
CA VAL A 15 -13.31 -2.46 -9.80
C VAL A 15 -12.96 -3.76 -9.06
N VAL A 16 -12.26 -3.62 -7.94
CA VAL A 16 -11.85 -4.73 -7.06
C VAL A 16 -12.38 -4.51 -5.66
N THR A 17 -12.30 -5.53 -4.80
CA THR A 17 -12.69 -5.40 -3.39
C THR A 17 -11.61 -4.67 -2.59
N GLU A 18 -12.01 -3.96 -1.53
CA GLU A 18 -11.06 -3.31 -0.61
C GLU A 18 -10.10 -4.33 0.04
N THR A 19 -10.59 -5.54 0.29
CA THR A 19 -9.77 -6.66 0.78
C THR A 19 -8.69 -7.06 -0.22
N ALA A 20 -9.01 -7.08 -1.52
CA ALA A 20 -8.03 -7.36 -2.57
C ALA A 20 -6.94 -6.28 -2.61
N VAL A 21 -7.32 -5.00 -2.52
CA VAL A 21 -6.36 -3.88 -2.42
C VAL A 21 -5.47 -4.03 -1.20
N SER A 22 -6.04 -4.31 -0.03
CA SER A 22 -5.29 -4.50 1.22
C SER A 22 -4.31 -5.67 1.16
N LYS A 23 -4.71 -6.78 0.51
CA LYS A 23 -3.85 -7.94 0.27
C LYS A 23 -2.71 -7.60 -0.69
N HIS A 24 -3.00 -6.85 -1.75
CA HIS A 24 -2.00 -6.42 -2.73
C HIS A 24 -0.94 -5.52 -2.08
N ILE A 25 -1.37 -4.51 -1.31
CA ILE A 25 -0.47 -3.62 -0.54
C ILE A 25 0.41 -4.43 0.41
N ARG A 26 -0.16 -5.40 1.13
CA ARG A 26 0.60 -6.27 2.04
C ARG A 26 1.65 -7.10 1.30
N SER A 27 1.34 -7.58 0.10
CA SER A 27 2.29 -8.31 -0.75
C SER A 27 3.44 -7.41 -1.21
N ILE A 28 3.16 -6.16 -1.60
CA ILE A 28 4.19 -5.18 -1.96
C ILE A 28 5.11 -4.91 -0.76
N PHE A 29 4.55 -4.67 0.42
CA PHE A 29 5.36 -4.45 1.63
C PHE A 29 6.23 -5.65 1.98
N ALA A 30 5.72 -6.87 1.81
CA ALA A 30 6.51 -8.08 2.00
C ALA A 30 7.68 -8.16 0.99
N LYS A 31 7.44 -7.82 -0.29
CA LYS A 31 8.49 -7.78 -1.32
C LYS A 31 9.56 -6.71 -1.05
N LEU A 32 9.15 -5.61 -0.42
CA LEU A 32 10.05 -4.53 0.00
C LEU A 32 10.73 -4.80 1.36
N GLY A 33 10.49 -5.96 1.99
CA GLY A 33 11.06 -6.30 3.30
C GLY A 33 10.51 -5.48 4.47
N LEU A 34 9.36 -4.81 4.29
CA LEU A 34 8.73 -3.99 5.33
C LEU A 34 7.94 -4.88 6.29
N ALA A 35 8.60 -5.30 7.37
CA ALA A 35 8.04 -6.13 8.45
C ALA A 35 6.71 -5.57 8.98
N PRO A 36 5.74 -6.40 9.44
CA PRO A 36 4.41 -5.97 9.85
C PRO A 36 4.40 -5.14 11.15
N GLY A 37 4.79 -3.87 11.05
CA GLY A 37 4.58 -2.84 12.06
C GLY A 37 3.34 -1.98 11.78
N ASP A 38 3.27 -0.85 12.47
CA ASP A 38 2.18 0.11 12.36
C ASP A 38 1.88 0.46 10.89
N ALA A 39 0.61 0.32 10.50
CA ALA A 39 0.20 0.37 9.10
C ALA A 39 0.52 1.73 8.47
N GLY A 40 0.51 2.82 9.25
CA GLY A 40 0.91 4.15 8.80
C GLY A 40 2.38 4.26 8.44
N HIS A 41 3.27 3.74 9.30
CA HIS A 41 4.73 3.85 9.14
C HIS A 41 5.23 3.11 7.88
N ARG A 42 4.69 1.91 7.60
CA ARG A 42 5.09 1.11 6.42
C ARG A 42 4.73 1.76 5.10
N ARG A 43 3.64 2.52 5.06
CA ARG A 43 3.18 3.22 3.85
C ARG A 43 4.16 4.32 3.48
N VAL A 44 4.64 5.08 4.47
CA VAL A 44 5.70 6.08 4.29
C VAL A 44 7.00 5.41 3.85
N LEU A 45 7.41 4.32 4.51
CA LEU A 45 8.62 3.58 4.13
C LEU A 45 8.56 3.03 2.70
N ALA A 46 7.39 2.54 2.26
CA ALA A 46 7.22 2.08 0.89
C ALA A 46 7.31 3.20 -0.14
N VAL A 47 6.78 4.39 0.16
CA VAL A 47 6.92 5.58 -0.70
C VAL A 47 8.39 6.01 -0.76
N LEU A 48 9.08 6.07 0.37
CA LEU A 48 10.50 6.39 0.41
C LEU A 48 11.36 5.35 -0.33
N ALA A 49 11.03 4.06 -0.23
CA ALA A 49 11.71 3.01 -0.98
C ALA A 49 11.52 3.17 -2.50
N TYR A 50 10.34 3.60 -2.95
CA TYR A 50 10.05 3.87 -4.36
C TYR A 50 10.74 5.15 -4.89
N LEU A 51 10.91 6.18 -4.05
CA LEU A 51 11.59 7.42 -4.45
C LEU A 51 13.13 7.30 -4.44
N ASN A 52 13.67 6.36 -3.67
CA ASN A 52 15.11 6.09 -3.58
C ASN A 52 15.59 5.00 -4.56
N SER A 53 14.71 4.48 -5.41
CA SER A 53 15.02 3.53 -6.49
C SER A 53 15.06 4.24 -7.84
#